data_AF-A0A212J8H2-F1
#
_entry.id   AF-A0A212J8H2-F1
#
_cell.length_a   1.000
_cell.length_b   1.000
_cell.length_c   1.000
_cell.angle_alpha   90.00
_cell.angle_beta   90.00
_cell.angle_gamma   90.00
#
_symmetry.space_group_name_H-M   'P 1'
#
loop_
_entity.id
_entity.type
_entity.pdbx_description
1 polymer ?
#
loop_
_entity_poly.entity_id
_entity_poly.type
_entity_poly.pdbx_seq_one_letter_code
_entity_poly.pdbx_strand_id
1 'polypeptide(L)'
;MLDKIFIQSGYFMKYIVIKTHRSEYPDPLSFRKGTLLTIGEKYDGPEAWEDWYFCAAPGHAGGWVPRRVIEPLGDGTGRALEDYSARELDVD
;
A
#
# COMPACT_ATOMS: atom_id res chain seq x y z
N MET A 1 -29.66 29.65 -14.23
CA MET A 1 -29.52 28.26 -14.74
C MET A 1 -28.70 27.55 -13.69
N LEU A 2 -29.42 26.92 -12.76
CA LEU A 2 -29.00 26.64 -11.38
C LEU A 2 -28.24 25.31 -11.28
N ASP A 3 -27.07 25.38 -10.65
CA ASP A 3 -26.45 24.46 -9.69
C ASP A 3 -27.19 23.14 -9.42
N LYS A 4 -27.24 22.26 -10.42
CA LYS A 4 -27.75 20.90 -10.24
C LYS A 4 -26.61 19.89 -10.30
N ILE A 5 -26.23 19.47 -9.10
CA ILE A 5 -25.90 18.08 -8.75
C ILE A 5 -24.44 17.69 -9.04
N PHE A 6 -23.52 18.37 -8.34
CA PHE A 6 -22.22 17.82 -7.92
C PHE A 6 -22.37 16.90 -6.69
N ILE A 7 -23.37 16.01 -6.73
CA ILE A 7 -23.52 14.93 -5.74
C ILE A 7 -23.41 13.61 -6.48
N GLN A 8 -22.19 13.15 -6.70
CA GLN A 8 -21.91 11.71 -6.65
C GLN A 8 -21.22 11.43 -5.32
N SER A 9 -22.06 11.21 -4.31
CA SER A 9 -21.85 10.44 -3.08
C SER A 9 -20.40 10.23 -2.61
N GLY A 10 -19.81 11.24 -1.97
CA GLY A 10 -18.72 11.00 -1.04
C GLY A 10 -19.28 10.45 0.27
N TYR A 11 -19.35 9.13 0.42
CA TYR A 11 -19.55 8.55 1.75
C TYR A 11 -18.32 8.89 2.60
N PHE A 12 -18.47 9.79 3.57
CA PHE A 12 -17.46 9.96 4.62
C PHE A 12 -17.42 8.70 5.46
N MET A 13 -16.43 7.87 5.19
CA MET A 13 -16.22 6.63 5.93
C MET A 13 -15.77 6.97 7.35
N LYS A 14 -16.67 6.76 8.32
CA LYS A 14 -16.39 6.92 9.75
C LYS A 14 -15.94 5.58 10.31
N TYR A 15 -14.77 5.57 10.91
CA TYR A 15 -14.22 4.42 11.62
C TYR A 15 -14.07 4.76 13.10
N ILE A 16 -14.24 3.76 13.97
CA ILE A 16 -14.01 3.89 15.41
C ILE A 16 -12.86 2.95 15.77
N VAL A 17 -11.87 3.46 16.50
CA VAL A 17 -10.78 2.66 17.05
C VAL A 17 -11.33 1.78 18.16
N ILE A 18 -11.14 0.47 18.04
CA ILE A 18 -11.59 -0.51 19.06
C ILE A 18 -10.43 -1.02 19.93
N LYS A 19 -9.19 -0.70 19.58
CA LYS A 19 -7.97 -1.12 20.28
C LYS A 19 -6.83 -0.15 19.95
N THR A 20 -6.08 0.24 20.97
CA THR A 20 -4.80 0.96 20.83
C THR A 20 -3.84 0.17 19.93
N HIS A 21 -3.18 0.87 19.02
CA HIS A 21 -2.20 0.29 18.09
C HIS A 21 -1.09 1.30 17.81
N ARG A 22 0.16 0.84 17.89
CA ARG A 22 1.35 1.58 17.48
C ARG A 22 2.09 0.74 16.47
N SER A 23 2.44 1.34 15.34
CA SER A 23 3.14 0.60 14.30
C SER A 23 4.52 0.16 14.80
N GLU A 24 4.88 -1.08 14.47
CA GLU A 24 6.23 -1.60 14.69
C GLU A 24 7.20 -1.15 13.58
N TYR A 25 6.69 -0.44 12.56
CA TYR A 25 7.41 -0.02 11.36
C TYR A 25 7.46 1.51 11.24
N PRO A 26 8.44 2.16 11.91
CA PRO A 26 8.54 3.63 11.95
C PRO A 26 8.93 4.27 10.62
N ASP A 27 9.54 3.50 9.70
CA ASP A 27 9.89 3.91 8.33
C ASP A 27 9.13 3.03 7.32
N PRO A 28 7.86 3.33 7.04
CA PRO A 28 7.04 2.51 6.16
C PRO A 28 7.35 2.78 4.69
N LEU A 29 7.47 1.71 3.91
CA LEU A 29 7.65 1.80 2.47
C LEU A 29 6.51 2.63 1.85
N SER A 30 6.88 3.68 1.12
CA SER A 30 5.95 4.54 0.40
C SER A 30 6.52 4.91 -0.96
N PHE A 31 5.69 4.88 -2.00
CA PHE A 31 6.09 5.21 -3.36
C PHE A 31 4.92 5.74 -4.19
N ARG A 32 5.25 6.40 -5.30
CA ARG A 32 4.27 6.90 -6.26
C ARG A 32 4.04 5.90 -7.39
N LYS A 33 2.88 5.99 -8.03
CA LYS A 33 2.61 5.33 -9.31
C LYS A 33 3.75 5.55 -10.29
N GLY A 34 4.15 4.50 -10.99
CA GLY A 34 5.24 4.50 -11.97
C GLY A 34 6.63 4.28 -11.37
N THR A 35 6.79 4.29 -10.04
CA THR A 35 8.07 3.99 -9.38
C THR A 35 8.52 2.56 -9.73
N LEU A 36 9.81 2.39 -10.04
CA LEU A 36 10.41 1.08 -10.22
C LEU A 36 10.75 0.46 -8.86
N LEU A 37 10.40 -0.80 -8.70
CA LEU A 37 10.58 -1.58 -7.48
C LEU A 37 11.41 -2.82 -7.79
N THR A 38 12.26 -3.20 -6.85
CA THR A 38 12.79 -4.57 -6.80
C THR A 38 11.74 -5.45 -6.13
N ILE A 39 11.34 -6.54 -6.79
CA ILE A 39 10.40 -7.54 -6.28
C ILE A 39 11.22 -8.67 -5.65
N GLY A 40 11.05 -8.85 -4.35
CA GLY A 40 11.66 -9.92 -3.57
C GLY A 40 10.72 -11.10 -3.38
N GLU A 41 10.80 -11.69 -2.18
CA GLU A 41 10.07 -12.90 -1.83
C GLU A 41 8.54 -12.69 -1.82
N LYS A 42 7.82 -13.74 -2.19
CA LYS A 42 6.37 -13.83 -1.98
C LYS A 42 6.14 -14.26 -0.54
N TYR A 43 5.20 -13.61 0.14
CA TYR A 43 4.78 -13.99 1.47
C TYR A 43 4.24 -15.44 1.50
N ASP A 44 4.70 -16.24 2.47
CA ASP A 44 4.33 -17.65 2.65
C ASP A 44 3.83 -18.00 4.07
N GLY A 45 3.55 -16.99 4.89
CA GLY A 45 3.15 -17.15 6.28
C GLY A 45 1.69 -17.62 6.50
N PRO A 46 1.36 -18.06 7.73
CA PRO A 46 0.08 -18.68 8.06
C PRO A 46 -1.13 -17.73 7.99
N GLU A 47 -0.91 -16.42 7.95
CA GLU A 47 -1.94 -15.39 7.89
C GLU A 47 -2.67 -15.34 6.53
N ALA A 48 -2.27 -16.19 5.58
CA ALA A 48 -2.89 -16.34 4.26
C ALA A 48 -2.98 -15.02 3.48
N TRP A 49 -1.97 -14.16 3.62
CA TRP A 49 -1.80 -12.97 2.80
C TRP A 49 -1.32 -13.36 1.40
N GLU A 50 -2.21 -14.01 0.67
CA GLU A 50 -1.97 -14.44 -0.69
C GLU A 50 -1.60 -13.22 -1.55
N ASP A 51 -0.58 -13.41 -2.39
CA ASP A 51 -0.11 -12.42 -3.35
C ASP A 51 0.45 -11.13 -2.74
N TRP A 52 1.14 -11.23 -1.60
CA TRP A 52 2.02 -10.16 -1.11
C TRP A 52 3.48 -10.45 -1.43
N TYR A 53 4.23 -9.38 -1.75
CA TYR A 53 5.64 -9.47 -2.11
C TYR A 53 6.44 -8.44 -1.33
N PHE A 54 7.61 -8.83 -0.82
CA PHE A 54 8.52 -7.88 -0.19
C PHE A 54 9.22 -7.08 -1.28
N CYS A 55 8.96 -5.77 -1.33
CA CYS A 55 9.48 -4.90 -2.39
C CYS A 55 10.39 -3.83 -1.81
N ALA A 56 11.43 -3.45 -2.56
CA ALA A 56 12.28 -2.30 -2.25
C ALA A 56 12.08 -1.19 -3.28
N ALA A 57 12.08 0.06 -2.81
CA ALA A 57 12.08 1.25 -3.64
C ALA A 57 13.46 1.94 -3.56
N PRO A 58 13.82 2.82 -4.52
CA PRO A 58 15.08 3.55 -4.47
C PRO A 58 15.25 4.28 -3.14
N GLY A 59 16.30 3.94 -2.39
CA GLY A 59 16.63 4.55 -1.11
C GLY A 59 15.84 4.05 0.10
N HIS A 60 15.03 2.99 -0.02
CA HIS A 60 14.27 2.42 1.09
C HIS A 60 14.51 0.90 1.18
N ALA A 61 14.68 0.38 2.41
CA ALA A 61 15.06 -1.02 2.66
C ALA A 61 13.99 -2.03 2.18
N GLY A 62 12.73 -1.63 2.25
CA GLY A 62 11.62 -2.33 1.63
C GLY A 62 10.40 -2.45 2.54
N GLY A 63 9.39 -3.15 2.05
CA GLY A 63 8.14 -3.38 2.74
C GLY A 63 7.23 -4.30 1.91
N TRP A 64 6.23 -4.87 2.58
CA TRP A 64 5.26 -5.74 1.94
C TRP A 64 4.32 -4.95 1.04
N VAL A 65 4.16 -5.39 -0.20
CA VAL A 65 3.31 -4.75 -1.21
C VAL A 65 2.39 -5.81 -1.81
N PRO A 66 1.07 -5.56 -1.90
CA PRO A 66 0.16 -6.49 -2.53
C PRO A 66 0.37 -6.50 -4.05
N ARG A 67 0.33 -7.67 -4.66
CA ARG A 67 0.61 -7.92 -6.08
C ARG A 67 -0.18 -7.02 -7.03
N ARG A 68 -1.40 -6.63 -6.66
CA ARG A 68 -2.27 -5.74 -7.45
C ARG A 68 -1.69 -4.34 -7.64
N VAL A 69 -0.76 -3.91 -6.79
CA VAL A 69 -0.08 -2.61 -6.86
C VAL A 69 1.13 -2.67 -7.79
N ILE A 70 1.55 -3.86 -8.24
CA ILE A 70 2.78 -4.07 -8.99
C ILE A 70 2.46 -4.60 -10.38
N GLU A 71 3.04 -4.00 -11.41
CA GLU A 71 3.19 -4.61 -12.73
C GLU A 71 4.58 -5.24 -12.83
N PRO A 72 4.72 -6.58 -12.89
CA PRO A 72 6.01 -7.19 -13.12
C PRO A 72 6.53 -6.82 -14.51
N LEU A 73 7.78 -6.36 -14.56
CA LEU A 73 8.47 -6.06 -15.82
C LEU A 73 9.49 -7.16 -16.18
N GLY A 74 9.87 -7.93 -15.17
CA GLY A 74 11.29 -8.22 -14.96
C GLY A 74 11.74 -9.62 -15.31
N ASP A 75 12.88 -10.19 -14.92
CA ASP A 75 14.08 -9.74 -14.21
C ASP A 75 14.00 -9.45 -12.70
N GLY A 76 12.87 -9.71 -12.05
CA GLY A 76 12.72 -9.44 -10.61
C GLY A 76 12.45 -7.95 -10.30
N THR A 77 12.16 -7.12 -11.30
CA THR A 77 11.65 -5.76 -11.11
C THR A 77 10.16 -5.63 -11.42
N GLY A 78 9.57 -4.57 -10.89
CA GLY A 78 8.18 -4.18 -11.16
C GLY A 78 7.99 -2.68 -11.20
N ARG A 79 6.86 -2.27 -11.76
CA ARG A 79 6.40 -0.88 -11.79
C ARG A 79 5.17 -0.70 -10.93
N ALA A 80 5.16 0.34 -10.09
CA ALA A 80 3.99 0.68 -9.29
C ALA A 80 2.81 1.10 -10.18
N LEU A 81 1.65 0.47 -9.99
CA LEU A 81 0.40 0.75 -10.71
C LEU A 81 -0.41 1.89 -10.09
N GLU A 82 -0.18 2.17 -8.82
CA GLU A 82 -0.81 3.23 -8.03
C GLU A 82 0.15 3.79 -6.97
N ASP A 83 -0.24 4.92 -6.36
CA ASP A 83 0.44 5.42 -5.16
C ASP A 83 0.15 4.45 -3.99
N TYR A 84 1.17 4.15 -3.20
CA TYR A 84 1.04 3.19 -2.09
C TYR A 84 1.89 3.60 -0.89
N SER A 85 1.39 3.24 0.29
CA SER A 85 2.12 3.33 1.55
C SER A 85 1.77 2.14 2.42
N ALA A 86 2.79 1.46 2.95
CA ALA A 86 2.64 0.43 3.97
C ALA A 86 2.43 1.03 5.37
N ARG A 87 2.19 2.35 5.48
CA ARG A 87 2.02 3.04 6.76
C ARG A 87 0.79 2.53 7.48
N GLU A 88 1.00 2.05 8.69
CA GLU A 88 -0.06 1.69 9.61
C GLU A 88 -0.53 2.91 10.41
N LEU A 89 -1.75 2.83 10.94
CA LEU A 89 -2.31 3.91 11.75
C LEU A 89 -1.86 3.77 13.21
N ASP A 90 -1.39 4.88 13.75
CA ASP A 90 -1.06 5.09 15.14
C ASP A 90 -2.29 5.64 15.89
N VAL A 91 -2.78 4.91 16.89
CA VAL A 91 -4.00 5.25 17.64
C VAL A 91 -3.86 4.87 19.12
N ASP A 92 -4.29 5.78 19.99
CA ASP A 92 -4.35 5.60 21.46
C ASP A 92 -5.74 5.25 21.94
#